data_AF-C0W8U5-F1
#
_entry.id   AF-C0W8U5-F1
#
_cell.length_a   1.000
_cell.length_b   1.000
_cell.length_c   1.000
_cell.angle_alpha   90.00
_cell.angle_beta   90.00
_cell.angle_gamma   90.00
#
_symmetry.space_group_name_H-M   'P 1'
#
loop_
_entity.id
_entity.type
_entity.pdbx_description
1 polymer ?
#
loop_
_entity_poly.entity_id
_entity_poly.type
_entity_poly.pdbx_seq_one_letter_code
_entity_poly.pdbx_strand_id
1 'polypeptide(L)'
;MGQLGLSNQPAHHVPFMYLFSDRPERTSEVLHECVDRLFDGVAIGQGWPGDEDNGEFSAWWLLVSMGLYPLDVASGFFVLTTPQLPAVTWTRPDGTRLSVRTQGEGIYSAAVSVNGQVWTSPLIAASLLHGDCEIVVTLSPEPTGWGRGQAGPGWLEGQGYRHDLTSRGRLLGENDDVARLTDDEGVTPVDLAVGARLELVAEKDEPARVWTLTAAEPGEVEVSVSVRRQGGLEYAGKPPGDRPLAG
;
A
#
# COMPACT_ATOMS: atom_id res chain seq x y z
N MET A 1 -13.00 9.88 -4.35
CA MET A 1 -11.82 9.54 -3.53
C MET A 1 -10.58 9.96 -4.31
N GLY A 2 -10.28 11.27 -4.38
CA GLY A 2 -9.22 11.79 -5.28
C GLY A 2 -9.40 11.30 -6.73
N GLN A 3 -8.33 10.81 -7.34
CA GLN A 3 -8.30 10.22 -8.68
C GLN A 3 -8.52 8.68 -8.69
N LEU A 4 -8.86 8.08 -7.55
CA LEU A 4 -9.25 6.66 -7.51
C LEU A 4 -10.66 6.51 -8.09
N GLY A 5 -10.72 6.25 -9.39
CA GLY A 5 -11.95 6.03 -10.15
C GLY A 5 -12.50 4.62 -9.98
N LEU A 6 -12.92 4.26 -8.76
CA LEU A 6 -13.43 2.91 -8.46
C LEU A 6 -14.71 2.56 -9.23
N SER A 7 -15.37 3.50 -9.91
CA SER A 7 -16.51 3.24 -10.79
C SER A 7 -16.15 2.46 -12.07
N ASN A 8 -14.89 2.05 -12.24
CA ASN A 8 -14.39 1.38 -13.44
C ASN A 8 -13.34 0.32 -13.06
N GLN A 9 -13.39 -0.84 -13.72
CA GLN A 9 -12.64 -2.05 -13.36
C GLN A 9 -11.12 -1.88 -13.26
N PRO A 10 -10.45 -1.07 -14.11
CA PRO A 10 -9.01 -0.88 -14.01
C PRO A 10 -8.56 -0.37 -12.64
N ALA A 11 -9.44 0.28 -11.86
CA ALA A 11 -9.11 0.78 -10.52
C ALA A 11 -9.26 -0.27 -9.41
N HIS A 12 -9.92 -1.40 -9.65
CA HIS A 12 -10.38 -2.32 -8.59
C HIS A 12 -9.25 -2.99 -7.81
N HIS A 13 -8.07 -3.14 -8.43
CA HIS A 13 -6.89 -3.73 -7.82
C HIS A 13 -6.01 -2.72 -7.06
N VAL A 14 -6.20 -1.41 -7.31
CA VAL A 14 -5.31 -0.35 -6.81
C VAL A 14 -5.20 -0.31 -5.28
N PRO A 15 -6.29 -0.43 -4.49
CA PRO A 15 -6.19 -0.41 -3.03
C PRO A 15 -5.30 -1.51 -2.42
N PHE A 16 -5.19 -2.64 -3.12
CA PHE A 16 -4.43 -3.80 -2.66
C PHE A 16 -2.92 -3.65 -2.87
N MET A 17 -2.46 -2.67 -3.65
CA MET A 17 -1.03 -2.42 -3.87
C MET A 17 -0.31 -2.04 -2.57
N TYR A 18 -1.01 -1.41 -1.61
CA TYR A 18 -0.44 -1.08 -0.31
C TYR A 18 -0.01 -2.31 0.49
N LEU A 19 -0.63 -3.49 0.30
CA LEU A 19 -0.22 -4.74 0.96
C LEU A 19 1.26 -5.10 0.72
N PHE A 20 1.83 -4.60 -0.38
CA PHE A 20 3.22 -4.85 -0.78
C PHE A 20 4.12 -3.61 -0.61
N SER A 21 3.70 -2.67 0.26
CA SER A 21 4.46 -1.49 0.67
C SER A 21 4.92 -1.57 2.14
N ASP A 22 5.53 -0.52 2.68
CA ASP A 22 5.77 -0.35 4.12
C ASP A 22 4.50 -0.05 4.91
N ARG A 23 3.41 0.31 4.22
CA ARG A 23 2.16 0.75 4.84
C ARG A 23 0.99 -0.15 4.44
N PRO A 24 1.04 -1.48 4.68
CA PRO A 24 -0.05 -2.39 4.35
C PRO A 24 -1.39 -2.03 5.01
N GLU A 25 -1.35 -1.36 6.16
CA GLU A 25 -2.52 -0.81 6.86
C GLU A 25 -3.38 0.11 5.96
N ARG A 26 -2.78 0.81 5.00
CA ARG A 26 -3.47 1.71 4.07
C ARG A 26 -4.43 0.96 3.16
N THR A 27 -4.19 -0.32 2.86
CA THR A 27 -5.19 -1.15 2.16
C THR A 27 -6.49 -1.20 2.96
N SER A 28 -6.41 -1.32 4.28
CA SER A 28 -7.60 -1.39 5.11
C SER A 28 -8.38 -0.09 5.12
N GLU A 29 -7.68 1.04 5.29
CA GLU A 29 -8.28 2.37 5.29
C GLU A 29 -9.02 2.66 3.98
N VAL A 30 -8.36 2.42 2.84
CA VAL A 30 -8.94 2.69 1.52
C VAL A 30 -10.12 1.76 1.24
N LEU A 31 -10.03 0.47 1.59
CA LEU A 31 -11.12 -0.47 1.36
C LEU A 31 -12.35 -0.19 2.22
N HIS A 32 -12.17 0.17 3.50
CA HIS A 32 -13.29 0.59 4.34
C HIS A 32 -13.93 1.87 3.80
N GLU A 33 -13.11 2.87 3.44
CA GLU A 33 -13.63 4.10 2.83
C GLU A 33 -14.39 3.83 1.51
N CYS A 34 -13.86 2.95 0.65
CA CYS A 34 -14.54 2.55 -0.59
C CYS A 34 -15.91 1.95 -0.30
N VAL A 35 -15.99 0.96 0.60
CA VAL A 35 -17.26 0.28 0.88
C VAL A 35 -18.26 1.23 1.55
N ASP A 36 -17.84 1.94 2.59
CA ASP A 36 -18.70 2.85 3.36
C ASP A 36 -19.30 3.97 2.50
N ARG A 37 -18.53 4.50 1.55
CA ARG A 37 -18.96 5.66 0.75
C ARG A 37 -19.65 5.28 -0.55
N LEU A 38 -19.26 4.16 -1.15
CA LEU A 38 -19.65 3.84 -2.52
C LEU A 38 -20.72 2.76 -2.61
N PHE A 39 -20.98 2.01 -1.53
CA PHE A 39 -21.97 0.92 -1.51
C PHE A 39 -23.12 1.23 -0.53
N ASP A 40 -23.60 2.48 -0.56
CA ASP A 40 -24.71 2.99 0.27
C ASP A 40 -26.10 2.68 -0.34
N GLY A 41 -26.17 1.72 -1.26
CA GLY A 41 -27.40 1.25 -1.89
C GLY A 41 -28.19 2.36 -2.58
N VAL A 42 -29.49 2.46 -2.28
CA VAL A 42 -30.39 3.40 -2.97
C VAL A 42 -30.06 4.87 -2.72
N ALA A 43 -29.26 5.19 -1.71
CA ALA A 43 -28.87 6.57 -1.41
C ALA A 43 -28.06 7.21 -2.56
N ILE A 44 -27.35 6.39 -3.34
CA ILE A 44 -26.63 6.81 -4.56
C ILE A 44 -27.44 6.58 -5.86
N GLY A 45 -28.76 6.36 -5.74
CA GLY A 45 -29.71 6.24 -6.84
C GLY A 45 -29.70 4.86 -7.51
N GLN A 46 -28.56 4.45 -8.07
CA GLN A 46 -28.43 3.21 -8.85
C GLN A 46 -27.91 2.00 -8.05
N GLY A 47 -27.56 2.18 -6.78
CA GLY A 47 -27.05 1.10 -5.91
C GLY A 47 -25.54 0.88 -5.97
N TRP A 48 -24.88 1.32 -7.04
CA TRP A 48 -23.45 1.14 -7.29
C TRP A 48 -22.80 2.46 -7.74
N PRO A 49 -21.49 2.67 -7.48
CA PRO A 49 -20.82 3.93 -7.84
C PRO A 49 -20.52 4.05 -9.35
N GLY A 50 -20.78 3.00 -10.14
CA GLY A 50 -20.64 2.91 -11.60
C GLY A 50 -21.58 1.85 -12.16
N ASP A 51 -21.29 1.36 -13.37
CA ASP A 51 -21.98 0.20 -13.93
C ASP A 51 -21.69 -1.04 -13.05
N GLU A 52 -22.69 -1.92 -12.89
CA GLU A 52 -22.53 -3.13 -12.06
C GLU A 52 -21.68 -4.21 -12.76
N ASP A 53 -21.64 -4.13 -14.10
CA ASP A 53 -20.79 -4.93 -14.98
C ASP A 53 -20.92 -6.45 -14.76
N ASN A 54 -22.16 -6.91 -14.81
CA ASN A 54 -22.54 -8.33 -14.93
C ASN A 54 -22.05 -9.19 -13.75
N GLY A 55 -22.10 -8.66 -12.54
CA GLY A 55 -21.67 -9.35 -11.32
C GLY A 55 -20.25 -9.04 -10.90
N GLU A 56 -19.46 -8.33 -11.69
CA GLU A 56 -18.06 -8.01 -11.34
C GLU A 56 -18.02 -7.20 -10.05
N PHE A 57 -18.84 -6.16 -9.96
CA PHE A 57 -18.78 -5.23 -8.84
C PHE A 57 -19.45 -5.78 -7.58
N SER A 58 -20.52 -6.56 -7.76
CA SER A 58 -21.10 -7.38 -6.68
C SER A 58 -20.09 -8.37 -6.12
N ALA A 59 -19.33 -9.04 -6.98
CA ALA A 59 -18.27 -9.96 -6.55
C ALA A 59 -17.14 -9.21 -5.85
N TRP A 60 -16.72 -8.05 -6.37
CA TRP A 60 -15.72 -7.19 -5.74
C TRP A 60 -16.12 -6.84 -4.31
N TRP A 61 -17.34 -6.32 -4.12
CA TRP A 61 -17.85 -5.96 -2.80
C TRP A 61 -17.90 -7.14 -1.84
N LEU A 62 -18.39 -8.30 -2.30
CA LEU A 62 -18.50 -9.49 -1.47
C LEU A 62 -17.13 -10.00 -1.01
N LEU A 63 -16.17 -10.04 -1.94
CA LEU A 63 -14.80 -10.48 -1.70
C LEU A 63 -14.10 -9.53 -0.71
N VAL A 64 -14.14 -8.21 -0.97
CA VAL A 64 -13.57 -7.19 -0.08
C VAL A 64 -14.19 -7.24 1.30
N SER A 65 -15.52 -7.34 1.39
CA SER A 65 -16.25 -7.41 2.66
C SER A 65 -15.90 -8.65 3.48
N MET A 66 -15.60 -9.76 2.81
CA MET A 66 -15.11 -10.99 3.43
C MET A 66 -13.62 -10.92 3.80
N GLY A 67 -12.86 -9.93 3.31
CA GLY A 67 -11.42 -9.80 3.55
C GLY A 67 -10.54 -10.65 2.61
N LEU A 68 -11.02 -10.95 1.41
CA LEU A 68 -10.33 -11.77 0.40
C LEU A 68 -10.38 -11.10 -0.97
N TYR A 69 -9.33 -11.20 -1.79
CA TYR A 69 -9.40 -10.72 -3.18
C TYR A 69 -8.44 -11.48 -4.12
N PRO A 70 -8.89 -11.90 -5.32
CA PRO A 70 -8.03 -12.56 -6.32
C PRO A 70 -7.25 -11.51 -7.11
N LEU A 71 -6.21 -10.95 -6.49
CA LEU A 71 -5.47 -9.81 -7.04
C LEU A 71 -4.78 -10.12 -8.39
N ASP A 72 -4.18 -11.30 -8.49
CA ASP A 72 -3.54 -11.80 -9.71
C ASP A 72 -4.24 -13.07 -10.15
N VAL A 73 -5.14 -12.93 -11.12
CA VAL A 73 -5.98 -14.03 -11.60
C VAL A 73 -5.08 -15.11 -12.23
N ALA A 74 -5.36 -16.37 -11.89
CA ALA A 74 -4.57 -17.55 -12.27
C ALA A 74 -3.21 -17.73 -11.56
N SER A 75 -2.80 -16.84 -10.66
CA SER A 75 -1.59 -17.02 -9.82
C SER A 75 -1.69 -18.21 -8.84
N GLY A 76 -2.91 -18.65 -8.53
CA GLY A 76 -3.18 -19.64 -7.48
C GLY A 76 -3.21 -19.04 -6.07
N PHE A 77 -3.15 -17.72 -5.93
CA PHE A 77 -3.21 -17.01 -4.65
C PHE A 77 -4.34 -15.98 -4.59
N PHE A 78 -4.81 -15.73 -3.38
CA PHE A 78 -5.63 -14.58 -3.00
C PHE A 78 -4.83 -13.71 -2.05
N VAL A 79 -5.20 -12.44 -1.96
CA VAL A 79 -4.77 -11.57 -0.86
C VAL A 79 -5.81 -11.56 0.25
N LEU A 80 -5.31 -11.56 1.49
CA LEU A 80 -6.05 -11.34 2.72
C LEU A 80 -6.00 -9.85 3.06
N THR A 81 -7.17 -9.29 3.37
CA THR A 81 -7.33 -7.93 3.88
C THR A 81 -8.15 -7.98 5.16
N THR A 82 -8.33 -6.84 5.83
CA THR A 82 -9.21 -6.79 7.00
C THR A 82 -10.67 -6.95 6.56
N PRO A 83 -11.41 -7.97 7.06
CA PRO A 83 -12.82 -8.14 6.74
C PRO A 83 -13.66 -7.01 7.28
N GLN A 84 -14.73 -6.65 6.57
CA GLN A 84 -15.70 -5.65 6.99
C GLN A 84 -16.95 -6.27 7.62
N LEU A 85 -17.18 -7.55 7.35
CA LEU A 85 -18.23 -8.34 7.98
C LEU A 85 -17.66 -9.08 9.20
N PRO A 86 -18.44 -9.23 10.29
CA PRO A 86 -17.97 -9.91 11.49
C PRO A 86 -17.73 -11.41 11.26
N ALA A 87 -18.52 -12.04 10.38
CA ALA A 87 -18.34 -13.42 9.99
C ALA A 87 -19.01 -13.72 8.65
N VAL A 88 -18.33 -14.51 7.83
CA VAL A 88 -18.86 -15.12 6.61
C VAL A 88 -18.51 -16.60 6.65
N THR A 89 -19.45 -17.47 6.31
CA THR A 89 -19.18 -18.91 6.17
C THR A 89 -19.84 -19.43 4.91
N TRP A 90 -19.02 -19.93 4.00
CA TRP A 90 -19.43 -20.62 2.80
C TRP A 90 -19.42 -22.12 3.05
N THR A 91 -20.57 -22.77 2.94
CA THR A 91 -20.67 -24.24 2.97
C THR A 91 -20.86 -24.77 1.56
N ARG A 92 -19.99 -25.69 1.14
CA ARG A 92 -20.03 -26.30 -0.19
C ARG A 92 -20.95 -27.53 -0.21
N PRO A 93 -21.38 -27.99 -1.41
CA PRO A 93 -22.22 -29.17 -1.52
C PRO A 93 -21.62 -30.45 -0.93
N ASP A 94 -20.29 -30.57 -0.88
CA ASP A 94 -19.57 -31.70 -0.29
C ASP A 94 -19.43 -31.61 1.25
N GLY A 95 -19.96 -30.54 1.86
CA GLY A 95 -19.92 -30.29 3.30
C GLY A 95 -18.71 -29.49 3.77
N THR A 96 -17.70 -29.27 2.92
CA THR A 96 -16.54 -28.46 3.28
C THR A 96 -16.90 -26.99 3.48
N ARG A 97 -16.13 -26.28 4.30
CA ARG A 97 -16.42 -24.90 4.71
C ARG A 97 -15.20 -23.98 4.57
N LEU A 98 -15.45 -22.81 3.98
CA LEU A 98 -14.59 -21.64 4.14
C LEU A 98 -15.27 -20.70 5.14
N SER A 99 -14.63 -20.41 6.26
CA SER A 99 -15.09 -19.46 7.27
C SER A 99 -14.07 -18.35 7.42
N VAL A 100 -14.53 -17.10 7.37
CA VAL A 100 -13.75 -15.92 7.75
C VAL A 100 -14.50 -15.22 8.87
N ARG A 101 -13.87 -15.00 10.00
CA ARG A 101 -14.45 -14.23 11.12
C ARG A 101 -13.48 -13.23 11.69
N THR A 102 -14.02 -12.19 12.28
CA THR A 102 -13.26 -11.21 13.05
C THR A 102 -13.47 -11.37 14.55
N GLN A 103 -12.53 -10.87 15.33
CA GLN A 103 -12.65 -10.72 16.78
C GLN A 103 -11.96 -9.42 17.21
N GLY A 104 -12.48 -8.76 18.25
CA GLY A 104 -12.03 -7.42 18.63
C GLY A 104 -12.72 -6.32 17.83
N GLU A 105 -12.17 -5.12 17.85
CA GLU A 105 -12.74 -3.93 17.22
C GLU A 105 -11.67 -3.16 16.42
N GLY A 106 -12.14 -2.32 15.50
CA GLY A 106 -11.31 -1.47 14.65
C GLY A 106 -11.20 -1.98 13.22
N ILE A 107 -10.48 -1.23 12.39
CA ILE A 107 -10.37 -1.50 10.96
C ILE A 107 -9.03 -2.15 10.59
N TYR A 108 -8.09 -2.34 11.52
CA TYR A 108 -6.76 -2.89 11.21
C TYR A 108 -6.66 -4.35 11.63
N SER A 109 -5.90 -5.15 10.87
CA SER A 109 -5.59 -6.52 11.27
C SER A 109 -4.43 -6.53 12.26
N ALA A 110 -4.65 -6.97 13.50
CA ALA A 110 -3.61 -7.14 14.52
C ALA A 110 -2.91 -8.49 14.41
N ALA A 111 -3.67 -9.54 14.15
CA ALA A 111 -3.18 -10.90 13.98
C ALA A 111 -4.15 -11.68 13.10
N VAL A 112 -3.62 -12.61 12.31
CA VAL A 112 -4.43 -13.52 11.51
C VAL A 112 -4.02 -14.95 11.83
N SER A 113 -4.99 -15.84 11.93
CA SER A 113 -4.74 -17.29 11.96
C SER A 113 -5.51 -18.01 10.86
N VAL A 114 -4.86 -18.97 10.22
CA VAL A 114 -5.46 -19.87 9.22
C VAL A 114 -5.42 -21.28 9.80
N ASN A 115 -6.57 -21.91 9.99
CA ASN A 115 -6.70 -23.23 10.63
C ASN A 115 -5.95 -23.33 11.98
N GLY A 116 -6.02 -22.26 12.78
CA GLY A 116 -5.37 -22.16 14.08
C GLY A 116 -3.85 -21.88 14.03
N GLN A 117 -3.25 -21.79 12.85
CA GLN A 117 -1.84 -21.44 12.69
C GLN A 117 -1.67 -19.93 12.50
N VAL A 118 -0.67 -19.34 13.16
CA VAL A 118 -0.31 -17.92 12.99
C VAL A 118 0.02 -17.65 11.53
N TRP A 119 -0.60 -16.63 10.97
CA TRP A 119 -0.45 -16.24 9.58
C TRP A 119 0.03 -14.78 9.49
N THR A 120 1.20 -14.59 8.88
CA THR A 120 1.86 -13.27 8.79
C THR A 120 1.96 -12.74 7.36
N SER A 121 1.49 -13.51 6.38
CA SER A 121 1.51 -13.14 4.97
C SER A 121 0.14 -12.63 4.52
N PRO A 122 0.06 -11.57 3.70
CA PRO A 122 -1.19 -11.22 3.03
C PRO A 122 -1.56 -12.26 1.97
N LEU A 123 -0.66 -13.14 1.54
CA LEU A 123 -0.97 -14.15 0.52
C LEU A 123 -1.53 -15.42 1.15
N ILE A 124 -2.58 -15.96 0.54
CA ILE A 124 -3.15 -17.25 0.88
C ILE A 124 -3.38 -18.07 -0.40
N ALA A 125 -2.95 -19.33 -0.38
CA ALA A 125 -3.11 -20.21 -1.54
C ALA A 125 -4.60 -20.53 -1.76
N ALA A 126 -5.05 -20.47 -3.01
CA ALA A 126 -6.42 -20.85 -3.39
C ALA A 126 -6.75 -22.30 -3.01
N SER A 127 -5.75 -23.19 -3.02
CA SER A 127 -5.91 -24.59 -2.59
C SER A 127 -6.32 -24.72 -1.11
N LEU A 128 -5.86 -23.81 -0.23
CA LEU A 128 -6.31 -23.77 1.16
C LEU A 128 -7.76 -23.30 1.23
N LEU A 129 -8.09 -22.24 0.50
CA LEU A 129 -9.45 -21.68 0.47
C LEU A 129 -10.49 -22.68 -0.05
N HIS A 130 -10.13 -23.53 -1.02
CA HIS A 130 -11.02 -24.54 -1.60
C HIS A 130 -11.31 -25.73 -0.67
N GLY A 131 -10.48 -25.96 0.35
CA GLY A 131 -10.71 -27.00 1.36
C GLY A 131 -11.55 -26.52 2.54
N ASP A 132 -11.46 -27.27 3.65
CA ASP A 132 -11.87 -26.80 4.97
C ASP A 132 -10.87 -25.77 5.48
N CYS A 133 -11.33 -24.53 5.61
CA CYS A 133 -10.49 -23.39 5.94
C CYS A 133 -11.22 -22.45 6.90
N GLU A 134 -10.59 -22.19 8.05
CA GLU A 134 -11.00 -21.18 9.01
C GLU A 134 -9.95 -20.07 9.05
N ILE A 135 -10.37 -18.85 8.78
CA ILE A 135 -9.57 -17.63 8.89
C ILE A 135 -10.15 -16.80 10.03
N VAL A 136 -9.30 -16.48 11.01
CA VAL A 136 -9.65 -15.62 12.15
C VAL A 136 -8.77 -14.38 12.10
N VAL A 137 -9.40 -13.23 12.00
CA VAL A 137 -8.73 -11.93 12.00
C VAL A 137 -9.00 -11.23 13.33
N THR A 138 -7.94 -10.99 14.09
CA THR A 138 -8.02 -10.15 15.30
C THR A 138 -7.88 -8.70 14.88
N LEU A 139 -8.88 -7.88 15.18
CA LEU A 139 -8.94 -6.47 14.81
C LEU A 139 -8.20 -5.59 15.82
N SER A 140 -7.75 -4.44 15.35
CA SER A 140 -7.17 -3.35 16.14
C SER A 140 -7.73 -2.00 15.68
N PRO A 141 -7.97 -1.05 16.61
CA PRO A 141 -8.33 0.33 16.29
C PRO A 141 -7.14 1.14 15.75
N GLU A 142 -5.91 0.67 15.97
CA GLU A 142 -4.67 1.33 15.54
C GLU A 142 -3.88 0.44 14.55
N PRO A 143 -3.11 1.03 13.61
CA PRO A 143 -2.24 0.28 12.71
C PRO A 143 -1.22 -0.59 13.47
N THR A 144 -1.04 -1.84 13.02
CA THR A 144 -0.15 -2.82 13.69
C THR A 144 1.06 -3.21 12.83
N GLY A 145 1.02 -2.92 11.53
CA GLY A 145 2.02 -3.39 10.57
C GLY A 145 1.92 -4.87 10.20
N TRP A 146 0.79 -5.55 10.48
CA TRP A 146 0.57 -6.91 9.99
C TRP A 146 0.73 -6.98 8.46
N GLY A 147 1.45 -8.00 7.98
CA GLY A 147 1.75 -8.17 6.55
C GLY A 147 2.87 -7.28 6.01
N ARG A 148 3.50 -6.40 6.81
CA ARG A 148 4.57 -5.50 6.36
C ARG A 148 5.79 -6.28 5.84
N GLY A 149 6.36 -5.80 4.74
CA GLY A 149 7.59 -6.35 4.15
C GLY A 149 7.40 -7.65 3.36
N GLN A 150 6.15 -8.05 3.10
CA GLN A 150 5.85 -9.23 2.29
C GLN A 150 5.92 -8.88 0.80
N ALA A 151 6.47 -9.80 0.00
CA ALA A 151 6.53 -9.66 -1.45
C ALA A 151 5.21 -10.10 -2.10
N GLY A 152 4.86 -9.47 -3.22
CA GLY A 152 3.72 -9.88 -4.04
C GLY A 152 3.97 -11.19 -4.80
N PRO A 153 2.92 -11.85 -5.30
CA PRO A 153 3.04 -13.10 -6.04
C PRO A 153 3.74 -12.84 -7.39
N GLY A 154 4.90 -13.46 -7.61
CA GLY A 154 5.55 -13.52 -8.93
C GLY A 154 6.18 -12.24 -9.49
N TRP A 155 5.95 -11.06 -8.89
CA TRP A 155 6.35 -9.79 -9.52
C TRP A 155 7.87 -9.58 -9.59
N LEU A 156 8.64 -10.00 -8.58
CA LEU A 156 10.11 -9.89 -8.55
C LEU A 156 10.72 -10.86 -7.53
N GLU A 157 11.02 -12.11 -7.91
CA GLU A 157 11.96 -12.90 -7.11
C GLU A 157 13.30 -12.13 -6.99
N GLY A 158 13.70 -11.81 -5.76
CA GLY A 158 14.98 -11.16 -5.48
C GLY A 158 14.99 -9.63 -5.43
N GLN A 159 13.85 -8.94 -5.58
CA GLN A 159 13.73 -7.53 -5.19
C GLN A 159 12.86 -7.45 -3.94
N GLY A 160 13.50 -7.59 -2.78
CA GLY A 160 12.83 -7.31 -1.51
C GLY A 160 12.24 -5.91 -1.49
N TYR A 161 11.20 -5.72 -0.69
CA TYR A 161 10.66 -4.40 -0.39
C TYR A 161 11.80 -3.45 -0.03
N ARG A 162 11.95 -2.36 -0.81
CA ARG A 162 12.96 -1.34 -0.53
C ARG A 162 12.38 -0.42 0.51
N HIS A 163 12.90 -0.53 1.73
CA HIS A 163 12.51 0.32 2.84
C HIS A 163 12.78 1.79 2.50
N ASP A 164 11.83 2.66 2.81
CA ASP A 164 12.14 4.07 2.87
C ASP A 164 13.22 4.34 3.92
N LEU A 165 14.42 4.65 3.45
CA LEU A 165 15.58 4.95 4.27
C LEU A 165 15.46 6.31 4.97
N THR A 166 14.44 7.13 4.65
CA THR A 166 14.20 8.43 5.27
C THR A 166 13.31 8.33 6.52
N SER A 167 12.48 7.29 6.64
CA SER A 167 11.63 7.03 7.82
C SER A 167 12.36 6.97 9.16
N ARG A 168 13.66 6.63 9.14
CA ARG A 168 14.60 6.73 10.27
C ARG A 168 15.87 7.51 9.94
N GLY A 169 15.97 7.98 8.69
CA GLY A 169 17.03 8.87 8.27
C GLY A 169 16.85 10.24 8.89
N ARG A 170 17.89 11.06 8.83
CA ARG A 170 17.82 12.46 9.25
C ARG A 170 18.12 13.35 8.06
N LEU A 171 17.18 14.22 7.71
CA LEU A 171 17.47 15.31 6.80
C LEU A 171 18.08 16.46 7.61
N LEU A 172 19.32 16.81 7.26
CA LEU A 172 20.07 17.92 7.83
C LEU A 172 20.05 19.08 6.84
N GLY A 173 19.92 20.30 7.35
CA GLY A 173 20.05 21.50 6.57
C GLY A 173 20.43 22.68 7.45
N GLU A 174 20.65 23.84 6.83
CA GLU A 174 20.96 25.08 7.54
C GLU A 174 19.73 25.67 8.27
N ASN A 175 18.52 25.23 7.88
CA ASN A 175 17.25 25.61 8.50
C ASN A 175 16.71 24.42 9.30
N ASP A 176 16.31 24.65 10.56
CA ASP A 176 15.74 23.63 11.46
C ASP A 176 14.39 23.08 10.94
N ASP A 177 13.67 23.83 10.11
CA ASP A 177 12.42 23.39 9.48
C ASP A 177 12.63 22.29 8.42
N VAL A 178 13.86 22.09 7.96
CA VAL A 178 14.21 21.08 6.93
C VAL A 178 13.83 19.67 7.38
N ALA A 179 13.86 19.38 8.69
CA ALA A 179 13.42 18.09 9.22
C ALA A 179 11.93 17.79 8.92
N ARG A 180 11.14 18.80 8.54
CA ARG A 180 9.72 18.64 8.18
C ARG A 180 9.51 18.19 6.74
N LEU A 181 10.55 18.22 5.90
CA LEU A 181 10.50 17.74 4.51
C LEU A 181 10.52 16.21 4.40
N THR A 182 10.86 15.50 5.47
CA THR A 182 10.68 14.04 5.54
C THR A 182 9.23 13.76 5.93
N ASP A 183 8.33 13.96 4.97
CA ASP A 183 6.92 13.61 5.07
C ASP A 183 6.52 12.76 3.87
N ASP A 184 5.65 11.77 4.11
CA ASP A 184 5.16 10.86 3.06
C ASP A 184 3.89 11.38 2.38
N GLU A 185 3.50 12.63 2.65
CA GLU A 185 2.27 13.24 2.16
C GLU A 185 2.53 14.30 1.06
N GLY A 186 3.77 14.76 0.92
CA GLY A 186 4.18 15.85 0.04
C GLY A 186 3.59 17.20 0.41
N VAL A 187 3.13 17.39 1.65
CA VAL A 187 2.32 18.56 2.06
C VAL A 187 3.12 19.62 2.82
N THR A 188 4.38 19.36 3.20
CA THR A 188 5.18 20.33 3.94
C THR A 188 6.05 21.17 3.01
N PRO A 189 5.75 22.46 2.80
CA PRO A 189 6.67 23.36 2.14
C PRO A 189 7.74 23.84 3.12
N VAL A 190 8.99 23.91 2.64
CA VAL A 190 10.08 24.63 3.32
C VAL A 190 10.80 25.48 2.28
N ASP A 191 10.89 26.79 2.55
CA ASP A 191 11.64 27.70 1.69
C ASP A 191 13.14 27.46 1.86
N LEU A 192 13.83 27.21 0.74
CA LEU A 192 15.27 27.05 0.69
C LEU A 192 15.91 28.27 0.05
N ALA A 193 16.88 28.87 0.74
CA ALA A 193 17.66 29.96 0.18
C ALA A 193 18.58 29.47 -0.96
N VAL A 194 18.95 30.37 -1.86
CA VAL A 194 19.97 30.08 -2.89
C VAL A 194 21.27 29.66 -2.22
N GLY A 195 21.79 28.50 -2.61
CA GLY A 195 23.00 27.91 -2.02
C GLY A 195 22.75 27.05 -0.79
N ALA A 196 21.50 26.86 -0.35
CA ALA A 196 21.16 25.97 0.75
C ALA A 196 21.66 24.55 0.49
N ARG A 197 22.20 23.92 1.52
CA ARG A 197 22.65 22.53 1.48
C ARG A 197 21.74 21.65 2.32
N LEU A 198 21.27 20.57 1.69
CA LEU A 198 20.55 19.49 2.34
C LEU A 198 21.44 18.24 2.37
N GLU A 199 21.40 17.52 3.49
CA GLU A 199 22.12 16.27 3.66
C GLU A 199 21.18 15.22 4.25
N LEU A 200 20.83 14.23 3.43
CA LEU A 200 20.06 13.07 3.87
C LEU A 200 21.02 12.01 4.44
N VAL A 201 20.94 11.78 5.74
CA VAL A 201 21.67 10.69 6.41
C VAL A 201 20.77 9.46 6.41
N ALA A 202 21.09 8.50 5.55
CA ALA A 202 20.35 7.23 5.47
C ALA A 202 20.65 6.31 6.66
N GLU A 203 19.69 5.48 7.07
CA GLU A 203 19.86 4.49 8.14
C GLU A 203 20.88 3.40 7.78
N LYS A 204 21.04 3.09 6.49
CA LYS A 204 21.92 2.03 5.99
C LYS A 204 22.89 2.54 4.94
N ASP A 205 24.05 1.90 4.93
CA ASP A 205 25.12 2.11 3.96
C ASP A 205 24.82 1.35 2.65
N GLU A 206 23.83 1.85 1.91
CA GLU A 206 23.35 1.28 0.65
C GLU A 206 23.49 2.29 -0.50
N PRO A 207 23.86 1.84 -1.73
CA PRO A 207 24.04 2.75 -2.85
C PRO A 207 22.70 3.33 -3.31
N ALA A 208 22.60 4.67 -3.32
CA ALA A 208 21.48 5.37 -3.94
C ALA A 208 21.51 5.14 -5.46
N ARG A 209 20.43 4.58 -6.01
CA ARG A 209 20.33 4.24 -7.45
C ARG A 209 19.49 5.22 -8.26
N VAL A 210 18.54 5.89 -7.63
CA VAL A 210 17.59 6.83 -8.25
C VAL A 210 17.33 7.95 -7.26
N TRP A 211 17.20 9.18 -7.75
CA TRP A 211 16.74 10.34 -7.00
C TRP A 211 15.84 11.18 -7.90
N THR A 212 14.87 11.86 -7.29
CA THR A 212 13.93 12.77 -7.98
C THR A 212 13.92 14.09 -7.23
N LEU A 213 13.88 15.19 -7.96
CA LEU A 213 13.71 16.54 -7.42
C LEU A 213 12.48 17.16 -8.07
N THR A 214 11.57 17.69 -7.26
CA THR A 214 10.35 18.37 -7.74
C THR A 214 10.33 19.78 -7.18
N ALA A 215 10.23 20.78 -8.07
CA ALA A 215 10.04 22.16 -7.66
C ALA A 215 8.53 22.44 -7.42
N ALA A 216 8.22 23.17 -6.36
CA ALA A 216 6.83 23.56 -6.05
C ALA A 216 6.29 24.62 -7.04
N GLU A 217 7.16 25.45 -7.61
CA GLU A 217 6.84 26.47 -8.60
C GLU A 217 7.75 26.35 -9.84
N PRO A 218 7.30 26.82 -11.02
CA PRO A 218 8.14 26.87 -12.21
C PRO A 218 9.36 27.78 -12.02
N GLY A 219 10.55 27.31 -12.41
CA GLY A 219 11.78 28.10 -12.34
C GLY A 219 13.02 27.34 -12.83
N GLU A 220 14.13 28.05 -12.97
CA GLU A 220 15.43 27.45 -13.23
C GLU A 220 16.08 27.08 -11.89
N VAL A 221 16.35 25.79 -11.68
CA VAL A 221 17.00 25.29 -10.47
C VAL A 221 18.23 24.49 -10.89
N GLU A 222 19.41 24.90 -10.40
CA GLU A 222 20.64 24.12 -10.52
C GLU A 222 20.92 23.40 -9.21
N VAL A 223 21.00 22.06 -9.26
CA VAL A 223 21.29 21.23 -8.09
C VAL A 223 22.51 20.36 -8.36
N SER A 224 23.39 20.29 -7.36
CA SER A 224 24.51 19.35 -7.33
C SER A 224 24.25 18.28 -6.27
N VAL A 225 24.21 17.01 -6.69
CA VAL A 225 24.01 15.87 -5.79
C VAL A 225 25.34 15.13 -5.62
N SER A 226 25.70 14.84 -4.37
CA SER A 226 26.86 14.01 -4.04
C SER A 226 26.47 12.96 -3.01
N VAL A 227 26.90 11.72 -3.22
CA VAL A 227 26.68 10.61 -2.28
C VAL A 227 28.00 10.30 -1.58
N ARG A 228 27.95 10.22 -0.25
CA ARG A 228 29.12 9.96 0.60
C ARG A 228 28.88 8.69 1.41
N ARG A 229 29.83 7.76 1.35
CA ARG A 229 29.89 6.60 2.23
C ARG A 229 30.64 6.98 3.50
N GLN A 230 30.34 6.38 4.65
CA GLN A 230 31.24 6.52 5.81
C GLN A 230 32.62 5.96 5.42
N GLY A 231 33.59 6.86 5.17
CA GLY A 231 34.95 6.52 4.77
C GLY A 231 35.38 6.93 3.35
N GLY A 232 34.52 7.54 2.52
CA GLY A 232 34.93 8.03 1.20
C GLY A 232 33.80 8.56 0.30
N LEU A 233 34.17 9.48 -0.61
CA LEU A 233 33.30 10.06 -1.65
C LEU A 233 33.17 9.07 -2.83
N GLU A 234 31.95 8.74 -3.26
CA GLU A 234 31.76 7.75 -4.34
C GLU A 234 31.20 8.35 -5.64
N TYR A 235 30.59 9.55 -5.62
CA TYR A 235 30.14 10.18 -6.87
C TYR A 235 29.89 11.69 -6.77
N ALA A 236 30.32 12.44 -7.79
CA ALA A 236 29.91 13.81 -8.09
C ALA A 236 29.58 13.86 -9.59
N GLY A 237 28.30 13.99 -9.96
CA GLY A 237 27.90 14.04 -11.36
C GLY A 237 26.74 14.99 -11.59
N LYS A 238 26.76 15.69 -12.73
CA LYS A 238 25.65 16.50 -13.24
C LYS A 238 24.47 15.59 -13.63
N PRO A 239 23.21 16.07 -13.58
CA PRO A 239 22.05 15.28 -14.00
C PRO A 239 22.19 14.86 -15.48
N PRO A 240 21.56 13.76 -15.92
CA PRO A 240 21.36 13.53 -17.34
C PRO A 240 20.53 14.69 -17.90
N GLY A 241 21.05 15.34 -18.94
CA GLY A 241 20.55 16.61 -19.44
C GLY A 241 19.07 16.62 -19.79
N ASP A 242 18.48 17.80 -19.58
CA ASP A 242 17.09 18.16 -19.86
C ASP A 242 16.58 17.53 -21.16
N ARG A 243 15.53 16.72 -21.05
CA ARG A 243 14.53 16.65 -22.12
C ARG A 243 13.49 17.72 -21.79
N PRO A 244 13.22 18.66 -22.70
CA PRO A 244 12.10 19.57 -22.50
C PRO A 244 10.81 18.74 -22.38
N LEU A 245 10.02 19.03 -21.33
CA LEU A 245 8.63 18.62 -21.27
C LEU A 245 7.93 19.27 -22.46
N ALA A 246 7.52 18.44 -23.42
CA ALA A 246 6.76 18.89 -24.57
C ALA A 246 5.35 19.30 -24.12
N GLY A 247 5.03 20.58 -24.36
CA GLY A 247 3.72 21.11 -24.79
C GLY A 247 2.50 20.83 -23.92
#